data_AF-A0A5F1ZVR9-F1
#
_entry.id   AF-A0A5F1ZVR9-F1
#
_cell.length_a   1.000
_cell.length_b   1.000
_cell.length_c   1.000
_cell.angle_alpha   90.00
_cell.angle_beta   90.00
_cell.angle_gamma   90.00
#
_symmetry.space_group_name_H-M   'P 1'
#
loop_
_entity.id
_entity.type
_entity.pdbx_description
1 polymer ?
#
loop_
_entity_poly.entity_id
_entity_poly.type
_entity_poly.pdbx_seq_one_letter_code
_entity_poly.pdbx_strand_id
1 'polypeptide(L)'
;MRHIRLLPLLLLLSCTTVGFHRESVRETYDYGKPRTVRVCVWKDTNVSKERMDTLFDSWNEELSMYRLQAKVSRVQDWQRPGWTSNDIMKELFQAPLPSDCDRILALAGVQFSDLLYEFASYILALFFIPTFEVLGAVDSYTGTRGFVLAHTASLGSLLYGGSTHTMVHEGYHMFGCGHAFFLSECYGKIKDIKAASERSGESFFPAALKEGGFLYSQKDVNLIFLGQ
;
A
#
# COMPACT_ATOMS: atom_id res chain seq x y z
N MET A 1 12.24 -37.27 -38.67
CA MET A 1 11.36 -36.14 -38.29
C MET A 1 11.59 -35.85 -36.82
N ARG A 2 12.24 -34.72 -36.50
CA ARG A 2 12.56 -34.33 -35.12
C ARG A 2 11.35 -33.60 -34.56
N HIS A 3 10.63 -34.22 -33.61
CA HIS A 3 9.54 -33.56 -32.91
C HIS A 3 10.13 -32.47 -32.01
N ILE A 4 10.03 -31.22 -32.44
CA ILE A 4 10.21 -30.05 -31.59
C ILE A 4 9.05 -30.08 -30.60
N ARG A 5 9.33 -30.54 -29.37
CA ARG A 5 8.41 -30.33 -28.24
C ARG A 5 8.50 -28.86 -27.86
N LEU A 6 7.63 -28.05 -28.45
CA LEU A 6 7.29 -26.72 -27.94
C LEU A 6 6.62 -26.92 -26.57
N LEU A 7 7.43 -26.85 -25.52
CA LEU A 7 6.93 -26.64 -24.16
C LEU A 7 6.41 -25.19 -24.15
N PRO A 8 5.11 -24.93 -23.95
CA PRO A 8 4.66 -23.56 -23.74
C PRO A 8 5.22 -23.16 -22.38
N LEU A 9 6.26 -22.33 -22.41
CA LEU A 9 6.72 -21.58 -21.26
C LEU A 9 5.57 -20.63 -20.90
N LEU A 10 4.65 -21.12 -20.07
CA LEU A 10 3.64 -20.30 -19.42
C LEU A 10 4.41 -19.22 -18.65
N LEU A 11 4.43 -18.04 -19.25
CA LEU A 11 4.94 -16.82 -18.64
C LEU A 11 4.19 -16.66 -17.33
N LEU A 12 4.88 -16.96 -16.22
CA LEU A 12 4.54 -16.51 -14.89
C LEU A 12 4.69 -14.98 -14.93
N LEU A 13 3.67 -14.30 -15.46
CA LEU A 13 3.46 -12.88 -15.29
C LEU A 13 3.06 -12.71 -13.83
N SER A 14 4.05 -12.70 -12.96
CA SER A 14 3.92 -12.43 -11.53
C SER A 14 3.43 -10.99 -11.37
N CYS A 15 2.11 -10.81 -11.33
CA CYS A 15 1.54 -9.75 -10.52
C CYS A 15 2.12 -9.92 -9.11
N THR A 16 2.87 -8.93 -8.64
CA THR A 16 3.52 -8.97 -7.34
C THR A 16 2.43 -8.97 -6.27
N THR A 17 2.24 -10.09 -5.58
CA THR A 17 1.44 -10.16 -4.37
C THR A 17 2.34 -9.86 -3.16
N VAL A 18 1.79 -9.38 -2.05
CA VAL A 18 2.52 -9.39 -0.75
C VAL A 18 2.66 -10.83 -0.24
N GLY A 19 1.86 -11.75 -0.78
CA GLY A 19 1.94 -13.19 -0.60
C GLY A 19 0.59 -13.81 -0.24
N PHE A 20 0.54 -15.13 -0.20
CA PHE A 20 -0.61 -15.86 0.34
C PHE A 20 -0.49 -16.03 1.85
N HIS A 21 -1.62 -15.94 2.57
CA HIS A 21 -1.64 -16.18 4.00
C HIS A 21 -1.24 -17.60 4.37
N ARG A 22 -0.52 -17.71 5.49
CA ARG A 22 -0.20 -18.98 6.15
C ARG A 22 -0.54 -18.86 7.62
N GLU A 23 -1.80 -19.10 7.95
CA GLU A 23 -2.36 -18.95 9.29
C GLU A 23 -1.54 -19.69 10.36
N SER A 24 -1.21 -20.95 10.10
CA SER A 24 -0.39 -21.76 11.02
C SER A 24 1.00 -21.18 11.30
N VAL A 25 1.54 -20.33 10.42
CA VAL A 25 2.79 -19.59 10.66
C VAL A 25 2.50 -18.29 11.39
N ARG A 26 1.47 -17.54 11.00
CA ARG A 26 1.04 -16.28 11.63
C ARG A 26 0.83 -16.45 13.12
N GLU A 27 0.13 -17.52 13.52
CA GLU A 27 -0.22 -17.81 14.91
C GLU A 27 0.98 -18.18 15.79
N THR A 28 2.15 -18.48 15.21
CA THR A 28 3.38 -18.71 15.99
C THR A 28 4.02 -17.44 16.51
N TYR A 29 3.62 -16.26 15.99
CA TYR A 29 4.14 -14.97 16.41
C TYR A 29 3.27 -14.36 17.51
N ASP A 30 3.91 -13.92 18.59
CA ASP A 30 3.29 -12.98 19.54
C ASP A 30 3.48 -11.54 19.05
N TYR A 31 2.36 -10.89 18.71
CA TYR A 31 2.33 -9.50 18.25
C TYR A 31 2.24 -8.49 19.40
N GLY A 32 2.28 -8.91 20.67
CA GLY A 32 2.28 -8.00 21.82
C GLY A 32 0.95 -7.26 21.99
N LYS A 33 0.97 -6.05 22.57
CA LYS A 33 -0.26 -5.29 22.87
C LYS A 33 -0.92 -4.72 21.60
N PRO A 34 -2.23 -4.40 21.65
CA PRO A 34 -2.87 -3.61 20.61
C PRO A 34 -2.17 -2.26 20.40
N ARG A 35 -1.97 -1.87 19.15
CA ARG A 35 -1.33 -0.59 18.79
C ARG A 35 -2.05 0.06 17.63
N THR A 36 -2.04 1.39 17.61
CA THR A 36 -2.67 2.19 16.55
C THR A 36 -1.60 2.86 15.70
N VAL A 37 -1.75 2.81 14.39
CA VAL A 37 -1.03 3.65 13.44
C VAL A 37 -1.95 4.79 13.01
N ARG A 38 -1.50 6.03 13.16
CA ARG A 38 -2.24 7.25 12.81
C ARG A 38 -1.93 7.62 11.37
N VAL A 39 -2.95 7.74 10.55
CA VAL A 39 -2.81 7.99 9.11
C VAL A 39 -3.42 9.34 8.77
N CYS A 40 -2.61 10.22 8.18
CA CYS A 40 -3.07 11.42 7.51
C CYS A 40 -3.52 11.04 6.11
N VAL A 41 -4.79 11.27 5.80
CA VAL A 41 -5.38 10.91 4.51
C VAL A 41 -5.47 12.12 3.61
N TRP A 42 -4.90 12.01 2.41
CA TRP A 42 -5.09 12.99 1.33
C TRP A 42 -6.16 12.44 0.41
N LYS A 43 -7.40 12.90 0.61
CA LYS A 43 -8.57 12.35 -0.06
C LYS A 43 -8.86 13.17 -1.31
N ASP A 44 -8.83 12.55 -2.48
CA ASP A 44 -9.26 13.21 -3.70
C ASP A 44 -10.72 13.69 -3.56
N THR A 45 -11.05 14.84 -4.14
CA THR A 45 -12.37 15.49 -3.98
C THR A 45 -13.53 14.65 -4.51
N ASN A 46 -13.24 13.80 -5.49
CA ASN A 46 -14.12 12.80 -6.09
C ASN A 46 -14.20 11.48 -5.29
N VAL A 47 -13.49 11.36 -4.16
CA VAL A 47 -13.60 10.22 -3.23
C VAL A 47 -14.52 10.60 -2.07
N SER A 48 -15.61 9.85 -1.95
CA SER A 48 -16.57 10.05 -0.85
C SER A 48 -15.98 9.58 0.48
N LYS A 49 -16.54 10.09 1.58
CA LYS A 49 -16.12 9.68 2.93
C LYS A 49 -16.41 8.19 3.16
N GLU A 50 -17.58 7.72 2.74
CA GLU A 50 -18.02 6.32 2.87
C GLU A 50 -17.05 5.39 2.14
N ARG A 51 -16.54 5.83 0.99
CA ARG A 51 -15.53 5.08 0.25
C ARG A 51 -14.22 5.00 1.00
N MET A 52 -13.73 6.11 1.54
CA MET A 52 -12.55 6.13 2.42
C MET A 52 -12.74 5.20 3.61
N ASP A 53 -13.88 5.30 4.31
CA ASP A 53 -14.20 4.47 5.47
C ASP A 53 -14.16 2.98 5.09
N THR A 54 -14.79 2.59 3.97
CA THR A 54 -14.76 1.20 3.46
C THR A 54 -13.34 0.68 3.22
N LEU A 55 -12.45 1.51 2.67
CA LEU A 55 -11.05 1.11 2.45
C LEU A 55 -10.34 0.90 3.78
N PHE A 56 -10.49 1.83 4.72
CA PHE A 56 -9.89 1.70 6.05
C PHE A 56 -10.48 0.54 6.87
N ASP A 57 -11.77 0.23 6.70
CA ASP A 57 -12.40 -0.94 7.31
C ASP A 57 -11.78 -2.24 6.78
N SER A 58 -11.57 -2.35 5.46
CA SER A 58 -10.89 -3.52 4.88
C SER A 58 -9.44 -3.66 5.36
N TRP A 59 -8.73 -2.55 5.53
CA TRP A 59 -7.39 -2.58 6.10
C TRP A 59 -7.42 -2.96 7.58
N ASN A 60 -8.37 -2.45 8.35
CA ASN A 60 -8.49 -2.75 9.77
C ASN A 60 -8.92 -4.18 10.07
N GLU A 61 -9.77 -4.77 9.22
CA GLU A 61 -10.08 -6.20 9.25
C GLU A 61 -8.79 -7.02 9.17
N GLU A 62 -7.94 -6.68 8.20
CA GLU A 62 -6.64 -7.32 8.03
C GLU A 62 -5.70 -7.08 9.24
N LEU A 63 -5.58 -5.84 9.69
CA LEU A 63 -4.67 -5.44 10.77
C LEU A 63 -5.06 -6.03 12.13
N SER A 64 -6.33 -6.37 12.32
CA SER A 64 -6.82 -6.99 13.55
C SER A 64 -6.09 -8.30 13.88
N MET A 65 -5.67 -9.05 12.86
CA MET A 65 -4.90 -10.30 13.00
C MET A 65 -3.52 -10.09 13.65
N TYR A 66 -3.01 -8.85 13.63
CA TYR A 66 -1.72 -8.45 14.18
C TYR A 66 -1.86 -7.58 15.42
N ARG A 67 -3.08 -7.45 15.97
CA ARG A 67 -3.41 -6.48 17.03
C ARG A 67 -2.97 -5.06 16.65
N LEU A 68 -3.22 -4.69 15.40
CA LEU A 68 -2.98 -3.35 14.86
C LEU A 68 -4.30 -2.71 14.44
N GLN A 69 -4.32 -1.39 14.41
CA GLN A 69 -5.43 -0.62 13.86
C GLN A 69 -4.87 0.62 13.15
N ALA A 70 -5.29 0.86 11.92
CA ALA A 70 -5.11 2.12 11.22
C ALA A 70 -6.24 3.08 11.59
N LYS A 71 -5.88 4.22 12.20
CA LYS A 71 -6.80 5.29 12.54
C LYS A 71 -6.53 6.50 11.66
N VAL A 72 -7.56 6.97 10.96
CA VAL A 72 -7.52 8.25 10.26
C VAL A 72 -7.41 9.37 11.30
N SER A 73 -6.26 10.07 11.34
CA SER A 73 -6.01 11.16 12.28
C SER A 73 -6.41 12.51 11.71
N ARG A 74 -6.18 12.69 10.40
CA ARG A 74 -6.51 13.90 9.67
C ARG A 74 -6.94 13.53 8.26
N VAL A 75 -7.94 14.23 7.74
CA VAL A 75 -8.29 14.18 6.32
C VAL A 75 -8.06 15.57 5.74
N GLN A 76 -7.38 15.64 4.61
CA GLN A 76 -7.35 16.83 3.77
C GLN A 76 -7.97 16.50 2.42
N ASP A 77 -8.79 17.40 1.90
CA ASP A 77 -9.16 17.34 0.50
C ASP A 77 -7.94 17.66 -0.36
N TRP A 78 -7.83 16.94 -1.46
CA TRP A 78 -6.67 16.98 -2.33
C TRP A 78 -7.13 16.88 -3.78
N GLN A 79 -6.40 17.51 -4.68
CA GLN A 79 -6.61 17.36 -6.12
C GLN A 79 -5.42 16.60 -6.66
N ARG A 80 -5.65 15.35 -7.10
CA ARG A 80 -4.58 14.48 -7.60
C ARG A 80 -3.74 15.19 -8.68
N PRO A 81 -2.40 15.27 -8.53
CA PRO A 81 -1.51 15.83 -9.53
C PRO A 81 -1.32 14.84 -10.68
N GLY A 82 -1.45 15.35 -11.89
CA GLY A 82 -1.12 14.58 -13.09
C GLY A 82 -1.87 13.26 -13.22
N TRP A 83 -1.36 12.43 -14.12
CA TRP A 83 -1.93 11.13 -14.46
C TRP A 83 -1.20 10.00 -13.74
N THR A 84 0.11 10.14 -13.48
CA THR A 84 0.97 8.97 -13.18
C THR A 84 1.10 8.71 -11.70
N SER A 85 1.32 7.44 -11.33
CA SER A 85 1.75 7.05 -9.98
C SER A 85 3.01 7.81 -9.55
N ASN A 86 3.89 8.15 -10.49
CA ASN A 86 5.09 8.93 -10.22
C ASN A 86 4.78 10.38 -9.81
N ASP A 87 3.80 11.02 -10.45
CA ASP A 87 3.39 12.39 -10.12
C ASP A 87 2.81 12.45 -8.70
N ILE A 88 1.95 11.49 -8.36
CA ILE A 88 1.37 11.35 -7.02
C ILE A 88 2.46 11.14 -5.97
N MET A 89 3.34 10.15 -6.19
CA MET A 89 4.41 9.85 -5.24
C MET A 89 5.40 11.00 -5.08
N LYS A 90 5.70 11.73 -6.16
CA LYS A 90 6.57 12.91 -6.12
C LYS A 90 5.98 14.00 -5.22
N GLU A 91 4.68 14.25 -5.30
CA GLU A 91 4.01 15.20 -4.41
C GLU A 91 4.03 14.71 -2.95
N LEU A 92 3.73 13.43 -2.72
CA LEU A 92 3.79 12.84 -1.38
C LEU A 92 5.19 12.91 -0.76
N PHE A 93 6.26 12.75 -1.54
CA PHE A 93 7.65 12.90 -1.07
C PHE A 93 7.96 14.33 -0.63
N GLN A 94 7.27 15.32 -1.16
CA GLN A 94 7.44 16.72 -0.77
C GLN A 94 6.53 17.12 0.41
N ALA A 95 5.64 16.23 0.85
CA ALA A 95 4.76 16.46 1.97
C ALA A 95 5.48 16.29 3.32
N PRO A 96 5.44 17.28 4.23
CA PRO A 96 5.86 17.07 5.61
C PRO A 96 4.88 16.13 6.31
N LEU A 97 5.40 15.12 7.01
CA LEU A 97 4.63 14.25 7.89
C LEU A 97 4.19 15.05 9.13
N PRO A 98 2.87 15.28 9.33
CA PRO A 98 2.38 16.06 10.46
C PRO A 98 2.64 15.37 11.81
N SER A 99 2.75 16.15 12.89
CA SER A 99 3.08 15.65 14.23
C SER A 99 2.03 14.72 14.85
N ASP A 100 0.79 14.77 14.37
CA ASP A 100 -0.31 13.89 14.76
C ASP A 100 -0.41 12.63 13.90
N CYS A 101 0.49 12.42 12.94
CA CYS A 101 0.45 11.32 11.99
C CYS A 101 1.72 10.46 12.03
N ASP A 102 1.53 9.19 11.72
CA ASP A 102 2.59 8.20 11.56
C ASP A 102 2.84 7.90 10.08
N ARG A 103 1.81 8.04 9.25
CA ARG A 103 1.80 7.77 7.81
C ARG A 103 0.99 8.83 7.05
N ILE A 104 1.34 9.08 5.79
CA ILE A 104 0.49 9.78 4.81
C ILE A 104 0.02 8.75 3.79
N LEU A 105 -1.30 8.71 3.56
CA LEU A 105 -1.91 7.88 2.52
C LEU A 105 -2.82 8.75 1.65
N ALA A 106 -2.52 8.84 0.36
CA ALA A 106 -3.42 9.46 -0.61
C ALA A 106 -4.46 8.45 -1.14
N LEU A 107 -5.71 8.87 -1.19
CA LEU A 107 -6.79 8.14 -1.84
C LEU A 107 -7.12 8.85 -3.13
N ALA A 108 -6.56 8.34 -4.22
CA ALA A 108 -6.71 8.91 -5.56
C ALA A 108 -8.03 8.43 -6.18
N GLY A 109 -8.87 9.36 -6.62
CA GLY A 109 -10.10 9.02 -7.32
C GLY A 109 -9.89 8.82 -8.82
N VAL A 110 -10.96 8.41 -9.49
CA VAL A 110 -10.97 8.29 -10.95
C VAL A 110 -10.94 9.69 -11.58
N GLN A 111 -10.02 9.88 -12.51
CA GLN A 111 -10.04 10.99 -13.45
C GLN A 111 -10.52 10.52 -14.83
N PHE A 112 -11.00 11.44 -15.66
CA PHE A 112 -11.43 11.13 -17.03
C PHE A 112 -10.33 10.46 -17.87
N SER A 113 -9.07 10.79 -17.59
CA SER A 113 -7.90 10.14 -18.18
C SER A 113 -7.79 8.65 -17.84
N ASP A 114 -8.19 8.25 -16.63
CA ASP A 114 -8.18 6.85 -16.21
C ASP A 114 -9.21 6.04 -17.03
N LEU A 115 -10.39 6.62 -17.32
CA LEU A 115 -11.39 6.00 -18.22
C LEU A 115 -10.87 5.86 -19.66
N LEU A 116 -10.14 6.86 -20.17
CA LEU A 116 -9.55 6.80 -21.51
C LEU A 116 -8.45 5.73 -21.60
N TYR A 117 -7.61 5.63 -20.56
CA TYR A 117 -6.59 4.58 -20.47
C TYR A 117 -7.23 3.19 -20.39
N GLU A 118 -8.32 3.05 -19.64
CA GLU A 118 -9.08 1.80 -19.55
C GLU A 118 -9.67 1.41 -20.90
N PHE A 119 -10.29 2.34 -21.61
CA PHE A 119 -10.81 2.11 -22.95
C PHE A 119 -9.71 1.72 -23.94
N ALA A 120 -8.59 2.44 -23.93
CA ALA A 120 -7.42 2.08 -24.73
C ALA A 120 -6.88 0.69 -24.36
N SER A 121 -6.87 0.36 -23.07
CA SER A 121 -6.45 -0.95 -22.57
C SER A 121 -7.36 -2.07 -23.06
N TYR A 122 -8.67 -1.85 -23.14
CA TYR A 122 -9.59 -2.81 -23.74
C TYR A 122 -9.29 -3.05 -25.22
N ILE A 123 -8.98 -1.99 -25.98
CA ILE A 123 -8.56 -2.13 -27.38
C ILE A 123 -7.27 -2.96 -27.46
N LEU A 124 -6.27 -2.67 -26.63
CA LEU A 124 -5.01 -3.41 -26.60
C LEU A 124 -5.19 -4.88 -26.20
N ALA A 125 -6.10 -5.16 -25.26
CA ALA A 125 -6.42 -6.52 -24.83
C ALA A 125 -7.01 -7.38 -25.97
N LEU A 126 -7.76 -6.78 -26.91
CA LEU A 126 -8.22 -7.49 -28.13
C LEU A 126 -7.06 -7.99 -29.00
N PHE A 127 -5.87 -7.40 -28.87
CA PHE A 127 -4.65 -7.80 -29.54
C PHE A 127 -3.71 -8.62 -28.66
N PHE A 128 -4.18 -9.14 -27.51
CA PHE A 128 -3.38 -9.87 -26.52
C PHE A 128 -2.18 -9.08 -25.99
N ILE A 129 -2.24 -7.74 -26.02
CA ILE A 129 -1.20 -6.88 -25.47
C ILE A 129 -1.50 -6.70 -23.98
N PRO A 130 -0.59 -7.10 -23.07
CA PRO A 130 -0.81 -6.93 -21.64
C PRO A 130 -0.78 -5.45 -21.27
N THR A 131 -1.75 -5.03 -20.47
CA THR A 131 -1.78 -3.70 -19.84
C THR A 131 -1.61 -3.86 -18.34
N PHE A 132 -0.76 -3.02 -17.75
CA PHE A 132 -0.43 -3.06 -16.33
C PHE A 132 -0.94 -1.78 -15.69
N GLU A 133 -1.96 -1.91 -14.86
CA GLU A 133 -2.50 -0.80 -14.08
C GLU A 133 -1.82 -0.77 -12.71
N VAL A 134 -1.21 0.37 -12.37
CA VAL A 134 -0.63 0.59 -11.05
C VAL A 134 -1.71 1.13 -10.13
N LEU A 135 -2.28 0.24 -9.31
CA LEU A 135 -3.42 0.55 -8.44
C LEU A 135 -3.04 1.27 -7.15
N GLY A 136 -1.77 1.28 -6.80
CA GLY A 136 -1.23 1.88 -5.58
C GLY A 136 0.29 1.84 -5.58
N ALA A 137 0.89 2.58 -4.64
CA ALA A 137 2.32 2.47 -4.34
C ALA A 137 2.60 3.02 -2.94
N VAL A 138 3.65 2.50 -2.32
CA VAL A 138 4.22 3.01 -1.07
C VAL A 138 5.71 3.25 -1.25
N ASP A 139 6.24 4.26 -0.57
CA ASP A 139 7.66 4.55 -0.59
C ASP A 139 8.48 3.37 -0.05
N SER A 140 9.43 2.91 -0.86
CA SER A 140 10.20 1.71 -0.54
C SER A 140 11.26 1.91 0.55
N TYR A 141 11.50 3.14 1.00
CA TYR A 141 12.60 3.46 1.91
C TYR A 141 12.17 3.47 3.37
N THR A 142 11.00 4.03 3.68
CA THR A 142 10.46 4.22 5.04
C THR A 142 9.07 3.60 5.22
N GLY A 143 8.30 3.39 4.13
CA GLY A 143 6.91 2.97 4.20
C GLY A 143 5.97 3.99 4.86
N THR A 144 6.33 5.28 4.85
CA THR A 144 5.58 6.36 5.50
C THR A 144 4.62 7.11 4.58
N ARG A 145 4.78 6.98 3.28
CA ARG A 145 4.03 7.69 2.24
C ARG A 145 3.56 6.71 1.19
N GLY A 146 2.30 6.81 0.81
CA GLY A 146 1.79 6.02 -0.31
C GLY A 146 0.47 6.54 -0.83
N PHE A 147 -0.01 5.91 -1.90
CA PHE A 147 -1.34 6.14 -2.42
C PHE A 147 -2.01 4.83 -2.81
N VAL A 148 -3.34 4.87 -2.84
CA VAL A 148 -4.20 3.83 -3.38
C VAL A 148 -5.22 4.49 -4.30
N LEU A 149 -5.48 3.88 -5.46
CA LEU A 149 -6.63 4.23 -6.29
C LEU A 149 -7.89 3.78 -5.57
N ALA A 150 -8.65 4.76 -5.07
CA ALA A 150 -9.85 4.53 -4.28
C ALA A 150 -10.99 3.93 -5.12
N HIS A 151 -10.92 4.06 -6.44
CA HIS A 151 -11.87 3.47 -7.36
C HIS A 151 -11.10 2.67 -8.40
N THR A 152 -11.56 1.46 -8.67
CA THR A 152 -11.03 0.60 -9.71
C THR A 152 -12.19 0.19 -10.59
N ALA A 153 -12.17 0.55 -11.87
CA ALA A 153 -13.22 0.22 -12.84
C ALA A 153 -12.79 -0.87 -13.83
N SER A 154 -11.50 -1.22 -13.88
CA SER A 154 -10.97 -2.10 -14.91
C SER A 154 -11.32 -3.58 -14.71
N LEU A 155 -11.38 -4.33 -15.81
CA LEU A 155 -11.53 -5.79 -15.82
C LEU A 155 -10.43 -6.51 -15.02
N GLY A 156 -9.23 -5.93 -14.93
CA GLY A 156 -8.15 -6.42 -14.09
C GLY A 156 -8.49 -6.33 -12.60
N SER A 157 -9.12 -5.24 -12.16
CA SER A 157 -9.54 -5.10 -10.76
C SER A 157 -10.51 -6.20 -10.29
N LEU A 158 -11.32 -6.76 -11.19
CA LEU A 158 -12.25 -7.85 -10.89
C LEU A 158 -11.54 -9.19 -10.67
N LEU A 159 -10.38 -9.39 -11.29
CA LEU A 159 -9.53 -10.58 -11.12
C LEU A 159 -8.61 -10.48 -9.89
N TYR A 160 -8.31 -9.26 -9.42
CA TYR A 160 -7.29 -9.00 -8.39
C TYR A 160 -7.85 -8.38 -7.09
N GLY A 161 -9.16 -8.35 -6.90
CA GLY A 161 -9.81 -7.97 -5.63
C GLY A 161 -10.07 -6.47 -5.42
N GLY A 162 -9.84 -5.64 -6.44
CA GLY A 162 -10.16 -4.21 -6.44
C GLY A 162 -9.41 -3.36 -5.41
N SER A 163 -9.87 -2.13 -5.23
CA SER A 163 -9.23 -1.13 -4.35
C SER A 163 -9.08 -1.55 -2.88
N THR A 164 -9.97 -2.39 -2.34
CA THR A 164 -9.89 -2.87 -0.94
C THR A 164 -8.72 -3.85 -0.79
N HIS A 165 -8.54 -4.74 -1.76
CA HIS A 165 -7.35 -5.60 -1.79
C HIS A 165 -6.08 -4.77 -2.00
N THR A 166 -6.10 -3.77 -2.89
CA THR A 166 -4.96 -2.84 -3.04
C THR A 166 -4.67 -2.08 -1.75
N MET A 167 -5.70 -1.65 -1.03
CA MET A 167 -5.54 -0.98 0.27
C MET A 167 -4.80 -1.87 1.28
N VAL A 168 -5.18 -3.14 1.36
CA VAL A 168 -4.48 -4.12 2.21
C VAL A 168 -3.04 -4.34 1.73
N HIS A 169 -2.84 -4.51 0.42
CA HIS A 169 -1.53 -4.70 -0.21
C HIS A 169 -0.56 -3.55 0.12
N GLU A 170 -0.94 -2.32 -0.20
CA GLU A 170 -0.13 -1.13 0.10
C GLU A 170 -0.01 -0.93 1.61
N GLY A 171 -1.06 -1.26 2.37
CA GLY A 171 -1.05 -1.26 3.82
C GLY A 171 0.09 -2.10 4.41
N TYR A 172 0.40 -3.26 3.83
CA TYR A 172 1.56 -4.06 4.23
C TYR A 172 2.89 -3.39 3.92
N HIS A 173 3.01 -2.74 2.76
CA HIS A 173 4.22 -1.99 2.41
C HIS A 173 4.47 -0.83 3.38
N MET A 174 3.42 -0.24 3.98
CA MET A 174 3.57 0.79 5.03
C MET A 174 4.17 0.28 6.34
N PHE A 175 4.25 -1.05 6.52
CA PHE A 175 4.96 -1.71 7.62
C PHE A 175 6.32 -2.28 7.21
N GLY A 176 6.81 -1.94 6.01
CA GLY A 176 8.11 -2.38 5.49
C GLY A 176 8.12 -3.79 4.91
N CYS A 177 6.95 -4.39 4.68
CA CYS A 177 6.86 -5.67 4.00
C CYS A 177 7.21 -5.53 2.52
N GLY A 178 7.92 -6.51 1.97
CA GLY A 178 8.22 -6.58 0.53
C GLY A 178 7.23 -7.50 -0.18
N HIS A 179 7.38 -7.64 -1.48
CA HIS A 179 6.70 -8.70 -2.23
C HIS A 179 7.36 -10.04 -1.96
N ALA A 180 6.54 -11.05 -1.69
CA ALA A 180 6.95 -12.43 -1.48
C ALA A 180 5.84 -13.36 -1.96
N PHE A 181 6.14 -14.64 -2.19
CA PHE A 181 5.10 -15.62 -2.52
C PHE A 181 4.19 -15.89 -1.30
N PHE A 182 4.74 -15.84 -0.08
CA PHE A 182 3.99 -16.04 1.16
C PHE A 182 4.16 -14.86 2.10
N LEU A 183 3.05 -14.46 2.74
CA LEU A 183 3.01 -13.41 3.76
C LEU A 183 3.78 -13.76 5.04
N SER A 184 4.25 -15.01 5.19
CA SER A 184 5.06 -15.42 6.33
C SER A 184 6.33 -14.58 6.52
N GLU A 185 6.91 -14.06 5.43
CA GLU A 185 8.05 -13.13 5.52
C GLU A 185 7.67 -11.78 6.14
N CYS A 186 6.43 -11.35 5.95
CA CYS A 186 5.90 -10.11 6.50
C CYS A 186 5.50 -10.24 7.98
N TYR A 187 5.05 -11.42 8.43
CA TYR A 187 4.65 -11.64 9.83
C TYR A 187 5.75 -11.29 10.84
N GLY A 188 7.00 -11.69 10.54
CA GLY A 188 8.15 -11.32 11.36
C GLY A 188 8.38 -9.80 11.37
N LYS A 189 8.31 -9.14 10.21
CA LYS A 189 8.47 -7.69 10.09
C LYS A 189 7.42 -6.92 10.90
N ILE A 190 6.16 -7.36 10.84
CA ILE A 190 5.07 -6.77 11.64
C ILE A 190 5.33 -6.94 13.14
N LYS A 191 5.77 -8.13 13.58
CA LYS A 191 6.17 -8.32 14.98
C LYS A 191 7.29 -7.36 15.37
N ASP A 192 8.32 -7.22 14.55
CA ASP A 192 9.50 -6.42 14.86
C ASP A 192 9.17 -4.92 14.94
N ILE A 193 8.41 -4.39 13.99
CA ILE A 193 7.99 -2.97 14.01
C ILE A 193 7.04 -2.68 15.18
N LYS A 194 6.20 -3.65 15.57
CA LYS A 194 5.38 -3.53 16.78
C LYS A 194 6.21 -3.50 18.05
N ALA A 195 7.19 -4.39 18.18
CA ALA A 195 8.11 -4.39 19.31
C ALA A 195 8.93 -3.07 19.37
N ALA A 196 9.32 -2.53 18.22
CA ALA A 196 9.93 -1.21 18.14
C ALA A 196 8.98 -0.10 18.63
N SER A 197 7.68 -0.20 18.32
CA SER A 197 6.67 0.78 18.75
C SER A 197 6.48 0.82 20.26
N GLU A 198 6.79 -0.26 20.98
CA GLU A 198 6.74 -0.27 22.45
C GLU A 198 7.84 0.60 23.06
N ARG A 199 8.96 0.82 22.34
CA ARG A 199 10.06 1.68 22.78
C ARG A 199 9.79 3.17 22.56
N SER A 200 9.09 3.54 21.49
CA SER A 200 8.71 4.94 21.23
C SER A 200 7.51 5.41 22.07
N GLY A 201 6.75 4.49 22.66
CA GLY A 201 5.50 4.83 23.33
C GLY A 201 4.45 5.31 22.32
N GLU A 202 3.49 6.14 22.74
CA GLU A 202 2.37 6.56 21.88
C GLU A 202 2.66 7.78 20.98
N SER A 203 3.89 8.30 21.01
CA SER A 203 4.26 9.53 20.30
C SER A 203 4.33 9.35 18.78
N PHE A 204 4.78 8.18 18.31
CA PHE A 204 4.92 7.83 16.91
C PHE A 204 4.97 6.31 16.70
N PHE A 205 4.27 5.82 15.69
CA PHE A 205 4.41 4.43 15.22
C PHE A 205 5.63 4.33 14.28
N PRO A 206 6.68 3.56 14.65
CA PRO A 206 7.96 3.58 13.94
C PRO A 206 7.84 3.30 12.44
N ALA A 207 8.76 3.85 11.66
CA ALA A 207 8.91 3.56 10.24
C ALA A 207 10.04 2.54 10.04
N ALA A 208 9.80 1.49 9.25
CA ALA A 208 10.81 0.47 8.97
C ALA A 208 11.70 0.93 7.80
N LEU A 209 13.00 0.89 7.99
CA LEU A 209 13.96 1.22 6.94
C LEU A 209 14.22 0.02 6.04
N LYS A 210 14.39 0.25 4.73
CA LYS A 210 14.72 -0.79 3.76
C LYS A 210 15.97 -1.61 4.12
N GLU A 211 16.98 -0.94 4.66
CA GLU A 211 18.26 -1.55 5.05
C GLU A 211 18.22 -2.21 6.43
N GLY A 212 17.07 -2.13 7.12
CA GLY A 212 16.88 -2.60 8.48
C GLY A 212 16.93 -1.47 9.51
N GLY A 213 16.33 -1.72 10.68
CA GLY A 213 16.16 -0.72 11.73
C GLY A 213 14.89 0.11 11.56
N PHE A 214 14.73 1.10 12.46
CA PHE A 214 13.51 1.88 12.58
C PHE A 214 13.80 3.36 12.81
N LEU A 215 12.93 4.21 12.28
CA LEU A 215 12.82 5.62 12.67
C LEU A 215 11.74 5.75 13.74
N TYR A 216 11.98 6.59 14.74
CA TYR A 216 11.11 6.71 15.91
C TYR A 216 10.42 8.07 16.03
N SER A 217 10.60 8.96 15.05
CA SER A 217 9.94 10.27 15.05
C SER A 217 9.58 10.74 13.64
N GLN A 218 8.56 11.58 13.55
CA GLN A 218 8.19 12.28 12.32
C GLN A 218 9.31 13.20 11.84
N LYS A 219 10.10 13.75 12.78
CA LYS A 219 11.25 14.59 12.45
C LYS A 219 12.28 13.81 11.64
N ASP A 220 12.63 12.60 12.07
CA ASP A 220 13.63 11.78 11.36
C ASP A 220 13.11 11.38 9.97
N VAL A 221 11.81 11.08 9.87
CA VAL A 221 11.16 10.81 8.58
C VAL A 221 11.22 12.06 7.69
N ASN A 222 10.88 13.24 8.21
CA ASN A 222 10.91 14.48 7.43
C ASN A 222 12.33 14.86 7.01
N LEU A 223 13.34 14.59 7.84
CA LEU A 223 14.73 14.82 7.49
C LEU A 223 15.15 14.01 6.25
N ILE A 224 14.70 12.77 6.12
CA ILE A 224 14.99 11.92 4.96
C ILE A 224 14.38 12.47 3.67
N PHE A 225 13.12 12.92 3.72
CA PHE A 225 12.41 13.35 2.51
C PHE A 225 12.65 14.81 2.14
N LEU A 226 12.82 15.67 3.15
CA LEU A 226 12.83 17.13 2.98
C LEU A 226 14.18 17.76 3.33
N GLY A 227 15.10 17.04 3.95
CA GLY A 227 16.38 17.58 4.43
C GLY A 227 16.24 18.58 5.58
N GLN A 228 15.13 18.51 6.34
CA GLN A 228 14.76 19.43 7.43
C GLN A 228 14.66 18.73 8.78
#